data_AF-A0AAD1SLM4-F1
#
_entry.id   AF-A0AAD1SLM4-F1
#
_cell.length_a   1.000
_cell.length_b   1.000
_cell.length_c   1.000
_cell.angle_alpha   90.00
_cell.angle_beta   90.00
_cell.angle_gamma   90.00
#
_symmetry.space_group_name_H-M   'P 1'
#
loop_
_entity.id
_entity.type
_entity.pdbx_description
1 polymer ?
#
loop_
_entity_poly.entity_id
_entity_poly.type
_entity_poly.pdbx_seq_one_letter_code
_entity_poly.pdbx_strand_id
1 'polypeptide(L)'
;STSEDVEHNVNQKIVLPSHTPNVRRSRRTKVKPLQYWRGERANYLSRQSGGFVIDGIIPAQDKEDRKKPANKKQNKNKGGLMIDGVKPAQDKEKRKKTANKKQNNNKGEEEYISKPTDMQPLGPTVVLDPVTGTEINMECVKTGEDYDHSDPPQKISFCKSFRNQIFSTGKLIVGPLQEKGYQFVCLHTMLFHVIKGDVEVTIHVTSYQLKSGDSFFVPPGNLYNIKNVLNEEAVLIFTQIKGPSMLEDSDSE
;
A
#
# COMPACT_ATOMS: atom_id res chain seq x y z
N SER A 1 -43.86 33.86 19.60
CA SER A 1 -43.54 33.71 18.17
C SER A 1 -42.14 33.14 18.08
N THR A 2 -42.06 31.81 17.97
CA THR A 2 -41.54 31.07 16.79
C THR A 2 -40.01 31.10 16.75
N SER A 3 -39.33 30.13 17.39
CA SER A 3 -39.03 28.76 16.89
C SER A 3 -38.00 28.77 15.78
N GLU A 4 -36.85 28.13 16.04
CA GLU A 4 -36.27 27.14 15.11
C GLU A 4 -35.18 26.33 15.83
N ASP A 5 -35.61 25.18 16.33
CA ASP A 5 -34.80 24.06 16.77
C ASP A 5 -34.07 23.44 15.56
N VAL A 6 -32.77 23.18 15.71
CA VAL A 6 -32.10 22.13 14.92
C VAL A 6 -31.57 21.09 15.90
N GLU A 7 -32.52 20.39 16.52
CA GLU A 7 -32.25 19.15 17.22
C GLU A 7 -32.03 18.07 16.15
N HIS A 8 -30.75 17.81 15.81
CA HIS A 8 -30.43 16.69 14.93
C HIS A 8 -30.82 15.38 15.65
N ASN A 9 -31.98 14.88 15.24
CA ASN A 9 -32.64 13.66 15.65
C ASN A 9 -31.74 12.43 15.44
N VAL A 10 -30.95 12.05 16.47
CA VAL A 10 -30.18 10.79 16.51
C VAL A 10 -30.78 9.78 17.50
N ASN A 11 -31.86 10.13 18.20
CA ASN A 11 -32.46 9.29 19.25
C ASN A 11 -33.30 8.08 18.76
N GLN A 12 -33.37 7.80 17.46
CA GLN A 12 -34.17 6.68 16.93
C GLN A 12 -33.44 5.33 16.83
N LYS A 13 -32.15 5.22 17.17
CA LYS A 13 -31.37 3.99 16.96
C LYS A 13 -31.04 3.17 18.21
N ILE A 14 -31.31 3.67 19.42
CA ILE A 14 -31.04 2.96 20.68
C ILE A 14 -32.34 2.73 21.44
N VAL A 15 -32.66 1.48 21.74
CA VAL A 15 -33.83 1.12 22.56
C VAL A 15 -33.35 0.73 23.95
N LEU A 16 -33.70 1.54 24.95
CA LEU A 16 -33.41 1.30 26.35
C LEU A 16 -34.33 0.21 26.95
N PRO A 17 -33.89 -0.53 27.98
CA PRO A 17 -34.72 -1.53 28.64
C PRO A 17 -35.96 -0.88 29.30
N SER A 18 -37.17 -1.40 29.02
CA SER A 18 -38.40 -0.94 29.65
C SER A 18 -38.65 -1.62 30.99
N HIS A 19 -39.10 -0.86 32.00
CA HIS A 19 -39.45 -1.40 33.30
C HIS A 19 -40.95 -1.75 33.34
N THR A 20 -41.26 -3.03 33.15
CA THR A 20 -42.62 -3.56 33.36
C THR A 20 -42.59 -4.55 34.52
N PRO A 21 -43.34 -4.31 35.61
CA PRO A 21 -43.32 -5.19 36.77
C PRO A 21 -43.91 -6.57 36.42
N ASN A 22 -43.43 -7.60 37.09
CA ASN A 22 -43.92 -8.99 36.99
C ASN A 22 -43.64 -9.75 35.67
N VAL A 23 -42.78 -9.24 34.79
CA VAL A 23 -42.32 -9.97 33.59
C VAL A 23 -40.78 -9.92 33.50
N ARG A 24 -40.13 -11.09 33.36
CA ARG A 24 -38.69 -11.15 33.11
C ARG A 24 -38.39 -10.57 31.71
N ARG A 25 -37.73 -9.42 31.66
CA ARG A 25 -37.25 -8.81 30.40
C ARG A 25 -35.72 -8.74 30.35
N SER A 26 -35.20 -8.68 29.12
CA SER A 26 -33.76 -8.51 28.89
C SER A 26 -33.31 -7.12 29.34
N ARG A 27 -32.19 -7.06 30.06
CA ARG A 27 -31.55 -5.80 30.50
C ARG A 27 -30.59 -5.21 29.46
N ARG A 28 -30.49 -5.83 28.27
CA ARG A 28 -29.52 -5.44 27.24
C ARG A 28 -30.07 -4.29 26.38
N THR A 29 -29.26 -3.27 26.16
CA THR A 29 -29.51 -2.21 25.18
C THR A 29 -29.54 -2.79 23.78
N LYS A 30 -30.61 -2.53 23.02
CA LYS A 30 -30.73 -2.97 21.63
C LYS A 30 -30.41 -1.82 20.69
N VAL A 31 -29.50 -2.08 19.75
CA VAL A 31 -29.09 -1.13 18.71
C VAL A 31 -29.37 -1.74 17.34
N LYS A 32 -29.76 -0.92 16.36
CA LYS A 32 -29.87 -1.36 14.96
C LYS A 32 -28.48 -1.73 14.41
N PRO A 33 -28.37 -2.65 13.44
CA PRO A 33 -27.10 -2.93 12.78
C PRO A 33 -26.45 -1.65 12.27
N LEU A 34 -25.18 -1.43 12.64
CA LEU A 34 -24.42 -0.25 12.26
C LEU A 34 -23.92 -0.40 10.84
N GLN A 35 -23.94 0.70 10.07
CA GLN A 35 -23.24 0.78 8.80
C GLN A 35 -21.75 1.05 9.04
N TYR A 36 -21.05 0.08 9.65
CA TYR A 36 -19.64 0.22 9.99
C TYR A 36 -18.77 0.55 8.77
N TRP A 37 -19.18 0.12 7.58
CA TRP A 37 -18.51 0.40 6.31
C TRP A 37 -18.59 1.86 5.87
N ARG A 38 -19.51 2.66 6.44
CA ARG A 38 -19.55 4.12 6.28
C ARG A 38 -18.84 4.86 7.43
N GLY A 39 -18.40 4.16 8.48
CA GLY A 39 -17.78 4.77 9.66
C GLY A 39 -18.74 4.97 10.85
N GLU A 40 -19.96 4.41 10.82
CA GLU A 40 -20.82 4.40 12.01
C GLU A 40 -20.22 3.51 13.11
N ARG A 41 -20.15 4.01 14.35
CA ARG A 41 -19.62 3.24 15.50
C ARG A 41 -20.41 3.49 16.79
N ALA A 42 -20.44 2.52 17.70
CA ALA A 42 -21.06 2.68 19.02
C ALA A 42 -20.16 3.54 19.92
N ASN A 43 -20.76 4.55 20.57
CA ASN A 43 -20.13 5.33 21.62
C ASN A 43 -20.26 4.57 22.95
N TYR A 44 -19.15 4.21 23.58
CA TYR A 44 -19.12 3.50 24.85
C TYR A 44 -18.64 4.44 25.96
N LEU A 45 -19.42 4.51 27.04
CA LEU A 45 -19.01 5.17 28.28
C LEU A 45 -18.65 4.14 29.34
N SER A 46 -17.59 4.42 30.10
CA SER A 46 -17.23 3.61 31.26
C SER A 46 -18.14 3.94 32.45
N ARG A 47 -18.60 2.92 33.18
CA ARG A 47 -19.32 3.09 34.46
C ARG A 47 -18.34 3.12 35.62
N GLN A 48 -18.66 3.94 36.63
CA GLN A 48 -17.93 3.97 37.90
C GLN A 48 -17.92 2.61 38.63
N SER A 49 -18.95 1.78 38.41
CA SER A 49 -19.05 0.42 38.95
C SER A 49 -18.25 -0.64 38.15
N GLY A 50 -17.48 -0.22 37.15
CA GLY A 50 -16.84 -1.10 36.17
C GLY A 50 -17.75 -1.49 35.00
N GLY A 51 -17.15 -1.69 33.82
CA GLY A 51 -17.83 -2.06 32.58
C GLY A 51 -18.23 -0.86 31.70
N PHE A 52 -18.70 -1.15 30.48
CA PHE A 52 -19.07 -0.16 29.47
C PHE A 52 -20.56 -0.19 29.15
N VAL A 53 -21.16 0.98 28.91
CA VAL A 53 -22.54 1.14 28.45
C VAL A 53 -22.54 1.94 27.14
N ILE A 54 -23.41 1.56 26.21
CA ILE A 54 -23.59 2.30 24.96
C ILE A 54 -24.38 3.57 25.26
N ASP A 55 -23.76 4.71 24.99
CA ASP A 55 -24.32 6.05 25.19
C ASP A 55 -24.93 6.62 23.90
N GLY A 56 -24.42 6.21 22.75
CA GLY A 56 -24.83 6.74 21.45
C GLY A 56 -24.28 5.94 20.28
N ILE A 57 -24.66 6.33 19.06
CA ILE A 57 -24.00 5.89 17.82
C ILE A 57 -23.40 7.12 17.17
N ILE A 58 -22.09 7.08 16.95
CA ILE A 58 -21.36 8.13 16.22
C ILE A 58 -21.63 7.91 14.73
N PRO A 59 -22.19 8.91 14.01
CA PRO A 59 -22.49 8.79 12.60
C PRO A 59 -21.21 8.78 11.75
N ALA A 60 -21.35 8.30 10.51
CA ALA A 60 -20.33 8.44 9.49
C ALA A 60 -20.01 9.93 9.27
N GLN A 61 -18.73 10.31 9.37
CA GLN A 61 -18.34 11.64 8.90
C GLN A 61 -18.45 11.65 7.37
N ASP A 62 -19.34 12.49 6.85
CA ASP A 62 -19.40 12.75 5.42
C ASP A 62 -18.08 13.37 5.00
N LYS A 63 -17.27 12.61 4.27
CA LYS A 63 -16.09 13.18 3.60
C LYS A 63 -16.64 14.14 2.57
N GLU A 64 -16.39 15.44 2.74
CA GLU A 64 -16.64 16.41 1.67
C GLU A 64 -15.99 15.89 0.39
N ASP A 65 -16.80 15.77 -0.67
CA ASP A 65 -16.36 15.34 -1.98
C ASP A 65 -15.24 16.28 -2.46
N ARG A 66 -13.99 15.83 -2.35
CA ARG A 66 -12.84 16.52 -2.96
C ARG A 66 -13.14 16.67 -4.45
N LYS A 67 -13.49 17.89 -4.87
CA LYS A 67 -13.76 18.24 -6.27
C LYS A 67 -12.56 17.82 -7.12
N LYS A 68 -12.74 16.85 -8.02
CA LYS A 68 -11.72 16.46 -9.00
C LYS A 68 -11.51 17.61 -10.00
N PRO A 69 -10.28 18.02 -10.32
CA PRO A 69 -10.04 18.99 -11.38
C PRO A 69 -10.42 18.39 -12.74
N ALA A 70 -11.03 19.21 -13.59
CA ALA A 70 -11.55 18.82 -14.90
C ALA A 70 -10.43 18.41 -15.87
N ASN A 71 -10.50 17.20 -16.40
CA ASN A 71 -9.61 16.72 -17.46
C ASN A 71 -9.83 17.48 -18.77
N LYS A 72 -8.82 18.22 -19.24
CA LYS A 72 -8.73 18.73 -20.62
C LYS A 72 -8.59 17.55 -21.58
N LYS A 73 -9.58 17.38 -22.47
CA LYS A 73 -9.55 16.44 -23.60
C LYS A 73 -8.52 16.92 -24.63
N GLN A 74 -7.56 16.06 -25.00
CA GLN A 74 -6.79 16.23 -26.24
C GLN A 74 -7.36 15.30 -27.31
N ASN A 75 -7.66 15.89 -28.48
CA ASN A 75 -8.33 15.31 -29.62
C ASN A 75 -7.48 14.25 -30.34
N LYS A 76 -8.13 13.13 -30.67
CA LYS A 76 -7.67 12.17 -31.69
C LYS A 76 -8.12 12.68 -33.06
N ASN A 77 -7.19 13.04 -33.94
CA ASN A 77 -7.49 13.18 -35.36
C ASN A 77 -7.20 11.87 -36.10
N LYS A 78 -8.23 11.39 -36.80
CA LYS A 78 -8.22 10.29 -37.77
C LYS A 78 -8.14 10.88 -39.19
N GLY A 79 -7.43 10.19 -40.08
CA GLY A 79 -7.57 10.20 -41.55
C GLY A 79 -6.63 9.10 -42.07
N GLY A 80 -7.09 7.96 -42.60
CA GLY A 80 -7.73 7.75 -43.92
C GLY A 80 -6.60 7.71 -44.99
N LEU A 81 -6.34 6.67 -45.79
CA LEU A 81 -7.17 5.71 -46.54
C LEU A 81 -6.34 4.48 -46.99
N MET A 82 -7.03 3.39 -47.32
CA MET A 82 -6.58 2.11 -47.91
C MET A 82 -6.00 2.23 -49.33
N ILE A 83 -5.07 1.35 -49.72
CA ILE A 83 -5.02 0.65 -51.03
C ILE A 83 -4.51 -0.79 -50.83
N ASP A 84 -5.06 -1.69 -51.64
CA ASP A 84 -5.13 -3.14 -51.62
C ASP A 84 -3.83 -3.97 -51.78
N GLY A 85 -3.88 -5.17 -51.21
CA GLY A 85 -3.67 -6.41 -51.98
C GLY A 85 -2.25 -6.99 -52.16
N VAL A 86 -2.14 -8.27 -51.78
CA VAL A 86 -1.15 -9.30 -52.20
C VAL A 86 0.08 -9.54 -51.29
N LYS A 87 0.12 -10.76 -50.74
CA LYS A 87 1.27 -11.50 -50.15
C LYS A 87 1.57 -12.71 -51.07
N PRO A 88 2.61 -13.56 -50.88
CA PRO A 88 3.90 -13.47 -50.17
C PRO A 88 5.10 -13.97 -51.03
N ALA A 89 6.31 -14.05 -50.43
CA ALA A 89 7.31 -15.15 -50.52
C ALA A 89 8.76 -14.81 -50.97
N GLN A 90 9.68 -15.14 -50.05
CA GLN A 90 10.98 -15.83 -50.16
C GLN A 90 12.18 -15.33 -51.01
N ASP A 91 13.33 -15.41 -50.31
CA ASP A 91 14.67 -15.86 -50.73
C ASP A 91 15.79 -14.86 -51.16
N LYS A 92 16.83 -14.86 -50.30
CA LYS A 92 18.28 -15.05 -50.55
C LYS A 92 19.16 -13.98 -51.22
N GLU A 93 20.20 -13.66 -50.41
CA GLU A 93 21.64 -13.66 -50.73
C GLU A 93 22.36 -12.45 -51.36
N LYS A 94 23.29 -11.94 -50.53
CA LYS A 94 24.73 -11.71 -50.79
C LYS A 94 25.22 -10.46 -51.55
N ARG A 95 26.13 -9.80 -50.82
CA ARG A 95 27.50 -9.34 -51.19
C ARG A 95 27.72 -7.88 -51.64
N LYS A 96 28.41 -7.19 -50.72
CA LYS A 96 29.73 -6.52 -50.84
C LYS A 96 29.84 -5.15 -51.55
N LYS A 97 30.30 -4.20 -50.72
CA LYS A 97 31.57 -3.42 -50.82
C LYS A 97 31.51 -1.94 -51.25
N THR A 98 31.88 -1.09 -50.28
CA THR A 98 32.77 0.09 -50.33
C THR A 98 32.49 1.22 -51.32
N ALA A 99 32.33 2.44 -50.81
CA ALA A 99 33.33 3.51 -50.98
C ALA A 99 33.04 4.72 -50.08
N ASN A 100 34.13 5.30 -49.59
CA ASN A 100 34.25 6.44 -48.69
C ASN A 100 33.61 7.74 -49.22
N LYS A 101 33.05 8.56 -48.32
CA LYS A 101 33.23 10.00 -48.38
C LYS A 101 33.40 10.59 -46.97
N LYS A 102 34.60 11.12 -46.73
CA LYS A 102 35.00 11.92 -45.57
C LYS A 102 34.48 13.36 -45.71
N GLN A 103 34.02 13.93 -44.59
CA GLN A 103 34.18 15.32 -44.13
C GLN A 103 33.72 15.30 -42.64
N ASN A 104 34.62 15.30 -41.64
CA ASN A 104 35.25 16.46 -40.98
C ASN A 104 34.27 17.65 -40.82
N ASN A 105 34.03 18.26 -39.66
CA ASN A 105 34.78 18.32 -38.41
C ASN A 105 33.93 19.00 -37.31
N ASN A 106 34.31 18.74 -36.06
CA ASN A 106 34.32 19.62 -34.88
C ASN A 106 33.16 19.67 -33.86
N LYS A 107 33.54 19.15 -32.66
CA LYS A 107 33.58 19.81 -31.34
C LYS A 107 32.34 19.72 -30.46
N GLY A 108 32.51 18.95 -29.37
CA GLY A 108 31.63 18.89 -28.21
C GLY A 108 31.96 17.66 -27.35
N GLU A 109 33.23 17.47 -27.01
CA GLU A 109 33.66 16.52 -25.99
C GLU A 109 33.30 17.12 -24.62
N GLU A 110 32.28 16.57 -23.96
CA GLU A 110 32.11 16.71 -22.51
C GLU A 110 32.16 15.31 -21.90
N GLU A 111 33.38 14.82 -21.81
CA GLU A 111 33.74 13.61 -21.11
C GLU A 111 33.78 13.92 -19.61
N TYR A 112 32.64 13.81 -18.92
CA TYR A 112 32.64 13.79 -17.45
C TYR A 112 33.12 12.41 -16.98
N ILE A 113 34.43 12.20 -17.00
CA ILE A 113 35.08 11.19 -16.16
C ILE A 113 35.07 11.75 -14.74
N SER A 114 34.01 11.49 -13.99
CA SER A 114 34.07 11.54 -12.53
C SER A 114 34.80 10.28 -12.06
N LYS A 115 36.02 10.47 -11.58
CA LYS A 115 36.84 9.48 -10.85
C LYS A 115 35.98 8.76 -9.80
N PRO A 116 36.27 7.49 -9.45
CA PRO A 116 35.62 6.85 -8.31
C PRO A 116 36.08 7.60 -7.05
N THR A 117 35.24 8.52 -6.57
CA THR A 117 35.39 9.14 -5.27
C THR A 117 35.28 8.05 -4.21
N ASP A 118 36.23 8.05 -3.28
CA ASP A 118 36.31 7.15 -2.13
C ASP A 118 34.91 6.78 -1.61
N MET A 119 34.61 5.48 -1.58
CA MET A 119 33.32 4.98 -1.11
C MET A 119 33.03 5.57 0.27
N GLN A 120 32.03 6.44 0.35
CA GLN A 120 31.64 7.00 1.64
C GLN A 120 31.28 5.86 2.61
N PRO A 121 31.70 5.94 3.88
CA PRO A 121 31.34 4.96 4.89
C PRO A 121 29.82 4.77 4.96
N LEU A 122 29.36 3.55 5.27
CA LEU A 122 27.97 3.25 5.62
C LEU A 122 27.57 3.98 6.91
N GLY A 123 27.28 5.27 6.77
CA GLY A 123 26.72 6.12 7.81
C GLY A 123 25.40 6.73 7.35
N PRO A 124 24.62 7.33 8.27
CA PRO A 124 23.44 8.09 7.89
C PRO A 124 23.82 9.16 6.85
N THR A 125 23.05 9.22 5.77
CA THR A 125 23.24 10.17 4.68
C THR A 125 22.64 11.50 5.08
N VAL A 126 23.41 12.58 4.92
CA VAL A 126 22.90 13.94 5.05
C VAL A 126 21.99 14.22 3.84
N VAL A 127 20.70 14.44 4.08
CA VAL A 127 19.69 14.72 3.05
C VAL A 127 18.98 16.03 3.34
N LEU A 128 18.51 16.71 2.31
CA LEU A 128 17.74 17.94 2.44
C LEU A 128 16.26 17.62 2.74
N ASP A 129 15.71 18.15 3.82
CA ASP A 129 14.27 18.13 4.07
C ASP A 129 13.58 19.10 3.09
N PRO A 130 12.70 18.63 2.19
CA PRO A 130 12.05 19.48 1.20
C PRO A 130 11.05 20.47 1.81
N VAL A 131 10.59 20.27 3.06
CA VAL A 131 9.63 21.14 3.74
C VAL A 131 10.33 22.28 4.46
N THR A 132 11.36 21.97 5.24
CA THR A 132 12.08 22.96 6.07
C THR A 132 13.29 23.56 5.36
N GLY A 133 13.81 22.91 4.31
CA GLY A 133 15.06 23.29 3.64
C GLY A 133 16.32 23.01 4.48
N THR A 134 16.21 22.26 5.57
CA THR A 134 17.35 21.94 6.45
C THR A 134 17.95 20.59 6.13
N GLU A 135 19.25 20.43 6.39
CA GLU A 135 19.93 19.14 6.31
C GLU A 135 19.56 18.24 7.50
N ILE A 136 19.12 17.02 7.20
CA ILE A 136 18.77 15.98 8.18
C ILE A 136 19.56 14.70 7.90
N ASN A 137 19.92 13.97 8.95
CA ASN A 137 20.58 12.67 8.82
C ASN A 137 19.54 11.56 8.63
N MET A 138 19.60 10.82 7.52
CA MET A 138 18.68 9.73 7.20
C MET A 138 19.40 8.48 6.72
N GLU A 139 18.92 7.31 7.15
CA GLU A 139 19.41 6.02 6.66
C GLU A 139 18.83 5.73 5.25
N CYS A 140 19.60 6.07 4.21
CA CYS A 140 19.16 5.94 2.81
C CYS A 140 19.69 4.69 2.10
N VAL A 141 20.79 4.12 2.58
CA VAL A 141 21.50 3.01 1.92
C VAL A 141 21.63 1.84 2.90
N LYS A 142 21.30 0.64 2.41
CA LYS A 142 21.60 -0.63 3.06
C LYS A 142 22.13 -1.59 2.03
N THR A 143 23.23 -2.24 2.38
CA THR A 143 23.89 -3.26 1.59
C THR A 143 23.36 -4.65 1.95
N GLY A 144 23.76 -5.65 1.16
CA GLY A 144 23.45 -7.05 1.44
C GLY A 144 24.03 -7.55 2.77
N GLU A 145 25.07 -6.89 3.28
CA GLU A 145 25.81 -7.29 4.47
C GLU A 145 25.17 -6.75 5.76
N ASP A 146 24.34 -5.70 5.65
CA ASP A 146 23.57 -5.14 6.78
C ASP A 146 22.37 -6.02 7.18
N TYR A 147 22.15 -7.12 6.45
CA TYR A 147 21.13 -8.10 6.77
C TYR A 147 21.66 -9.06 7.83
N ASP A 148 21.25 -8.82 9.07
CA ASP A 148 21.50 -9.77 10.13
C ASP A 148 20.71 -11.06 9.86
N HIS A 149 21.39 -12.06 9.31
CA HIS A 149 20.88 -13.42 9.13
C HIS A 149 20.94 -14.21 10.44
N SER A 150 20.73 -13.56 11.59
CA SER A 150 20.89 -14.17 12.91
C SER A 150 19.74 -15.09 13.32
N ASP A 151 18.81 -15.38 12.41
CA ASP A 151 17.84 -16.44 12.61
C ASP A 151 18.40 -17.77 12.03
N PRO A 152 18.35 -18.88 12.80
CA PRO A 152 18.55 -20.21 12.23
C PRO A 152 17.60 -20.39 11.03
N PRO A 153 17.85 -21.34 10.10
CA PRO A 153 17.01 -21.51 8.90
C PRO A 153 15.54 -21.74 9.32
N GLN A 154 14.80 -20.65 9.45
CA GLN A 154 13.42 -20.65 9.85
C GLN A 154 12.59 -20.88 8.60
N LYS A 155 11.53 -21.64 8.81
CA LYS A 155 10.47 -21.97 7.85
C LYS A 155 9.98 -20.74 7.06
N ILE A 156 10.01 -19.56 7.69
CA ILE A 156 9.74 -18.24 7.12
C ILE A 156 10.73 -17.26 7.76
N SER A 157 11.41 -16.43 6.98
CA SER A 157 12.23 -15.34 7.53
C SER A 157 11.75 -13.99 7.02
N PHE A 158 11.79 -13.00 7.92
CA PHE A 158 11.32 -11.64 7.66
C PHE A 158 12.44 -10.65 7.97
N CYS A 159 13.00 -10.03 6.93
CA CYS A 159 14.08 -9.08 7.09
C CYS A 159 13.61 -7.68 6.68
N LYS A 160 13.42 -6.77 7.64
CA LYS A 160 13.07 -5.36 7.37
C LYS A 160 14.35 -4.57 7.06
N SER A 161 14.58 -4.28 5.79
CA SER A 161 15.68 -3.43 5.34
C SER A 161 15.49 -1.99 5.85
N PHE A 162 14.47 -1.27 5.38
CA PHE A 162 14.27 0.13 5.76
C PHE A 162 13.00 0.30 6.59
N ARG A 163 13.05 1.22 7.56
CA ARG A 163 11.89 1.63 8.36
C ARG A 163 11.98 3.13 8.62
N ASN A 164 11.04 3.89 8.10
CA ASN A 164 10.87 5.31 8.42
C ASN A 164 9.41 5.60 8.78
N GLN A 165 9.03 6.88 8.92
CA GLN A 165 7.67 7.27 9.32
C GLN A 165 6.61 7.03 8.25
N ILE A 166 6.99 6.98 6.96
CA ILE A 166 6.06 6.92 5.82
C ILE A 166 5.95 5.49 5.28
N PHE A 167 7.01 4.70 5.36
CA PHE A 167 7.06 3.34 4.87
C PHE A 167 8.04 2.45 5.65
N SER A 168 7.95 1.16 5.40
CA SER A 168 9.03 0.21 5.65
C SER A 168 9.10 -0.78 4.51
N THR A 169 10.28 -1.30 4.20
CA THR A 169 10.47 -2.29 3.14
C THR A 169 11.47 -3.34 3.57
N GLY A 170 11.41 -4.51 2.95
CA GLY A 170 12.28 -5.62 3.29
C GLY A 170 12.05 -6.85 2.43
N LYS A 171 12.71 -7.93 2.81
CA LYS A 171 12.58 -9.25 2.18
C LYS A 171 11.75 -10.18 3.05
N LEU A 172 10.86 -10.92 2.39
CA LEU A 172 10.13 -12.05 2.94
C LEU A 172 10.65 -13.31 2.23
N ILE A 173 11.20 -14.25 2.99
CA ILE A 173 11.59 -15.56 2.48
C ILE A 173 10.61 -16.58 3.04
N VAL A 174 9.94 -17.32 2.16
CA VAL A 174 9.02 -18.39 2.50
C VAL A 174 9.67 -19.70 2.09
N GLY A 175 9.95 -20.58 3.06
CA GLY A 175 10.63 -21.84 2.80
C GLY A 175 9.84 -22.79 1.87
N PRO A 176 10.45 -23.91 1.45
CA PRO A 176 9.82 -24.91 0.59
C PRO A 176 8.47 -25.39 1.13
N LEU A 177 7.43 -25.26 0.30
CA LEU A 177 6.05 -25.67 0.63
C LEU A 177 5.51 -25.04 1.93
N GLN A 178 6.01 -23.86 2.31
CA GLN A 178 5.62 -23.15 3.52
C GLN A 178 4.57 -22.07 3.30
N GLU A 179 3.89 -21.70 4.38
CA GLU A 179 2.84 -20.69 4.38
C GLU A 179 3.10 -19.66 5.47
N LYS A 180 3.10 -18.39 5.08
CA LYS A 180 3.30 -17.25 5.98
C LYS A 180 2.19 -17.16 7.05
N GLY A 181 0.97 -17.53 6.70
CA GLY A 181 -0.23 -17.40 7.52
C GLY A 181 -0.96 -16.07 7.34
N TYR A 182 -2.24 -16.08 7.70
CA TYR A 182 -3.15 -14.95 7.57
C TYR A 182 -2.72 -13.74 8.41
N GLN A 183 -2.67 -12.56 7.79
CA GLN A 183 -2.36 -11.29 8.43
C GLN A 183 -3.37 -10.22 8.02
N PHE A 184 -3.91 -9.48 9.00
CA PHE A 184 -4.81 -8.36 8.77
C PHE A 184 -4.03 -7.06 8.61
N VAL A 185 -4.32 -6.33 7.54
CA VAL A 185 -3.77 -5.00 7.28
C VAL A 185 -4.77 -3.97 7.79
N CYS A 186 -4.46 -3.27 8.89
CA CYS A 186 -5.40 -2.33 9.51
C CYS A 186 -5.45 -0.98 8.76
N LEU A 187 -4.47 -0.09 9.00
CA LEU A 187 -4.42 1.25 8.40
C LEU A 187 -3.39 1.39 7.28
N HIS A 188 -2.56 0.37 7.09
CA HIS A 188 -1.44 0.40 6.16
C HIS A 188 -1.82 -0.14 4.78
N THR A 189 -0.95 0.06 3.79
CA THR A 189 -1.02 -0.66 2.50
C THR A 189 0.22 -1.52 2.38
N MET A 190 0.06 -2.80 2.06
CA MET A 190 1.19 -3.70 1.81
C MET A 190 1.35 -3.89 0.30
N LEU A 191 2.55 -3.68 -0.23
CA LEU A 191 2.93 -4.00 -1.61
C LEU A 191 3.93 -5.16 -1.57
N PHE A 192 3.82 -6.08 -2.52
CA PHE A 192 4.73 -7.20 -2.67
C PHE A 192 5.16 -7.35 -4.12
N HIS A 193 6.40 -7.77 -4.31
CA HIS A 193 6.96 -8.17 -5.60
C HIS A 193 7.67 -9.51 -5.44
N VAL A 194 7.33 -10.48 -6.29
CA VAL A 194 7.91 -11.83 -6.24
C VAL A 194 9.24 -11.81 -6.99
N ILE A 195 10.35 -11.92 -6.26
CA ILE A 195 11.69 -11.96 -6.86
C ILE A 195 11.98 -13.36 -7.40
N LYS A 196 11.64 -14.38 -6.61
CA LYS A 196 11.89 -15.79 -6.94
C LYS A 196 10.79 -16.67 -6.38
N GLY A 197 10.42 -17.70 -7.13
CA GLY A 197 9.46 -18.72 -6.74
C GLY A 197 8.07 -18.51 -7.34
N ASP A 198 7.19 -19.47 -7.08
CA ASP A 198 5.77 -19.42 -7.37
C ASP A 198 5.02 -19.47 -6.03
N VAL A 199 4.06 -18.58 -5.86
CA VAL A 199 3.30 -18.42 -4.62
C VAL A 199 1.80 -18.35 -4.88
N GLU A 200 1.04 -18.98 -4.00
CA GLU A 200 -0.39 -18.75 -3.88
C GLU A 200 -0.62 -17.60 -2.88
N VAL A 201 -1.28 -16.55 -3.33
CA VAL A 201 -1.61 -15.38 -2.53
C VAL A 201 -3.11 -15.29 -2.36
N THR A 202 -3.57 -15.28 -1.12
CA THR A 202 -4.97 -15.05 -0.79
C THR A 202 -5.13 -13.62 -0.30
N ILE A 203 -6.06 -12.86 -0.89
CA ILE A 203 -6.46 -11.52 -0.44
C ILE A 203 -7.96 -11.56 -0.16
N HIS A 204 -8.32 -11.29 1.09
CA HIS A 204 -9.66 -11.53 1.65
C HIS A 204 -10.10 -12.99 1.47
N VAL A 205 -10.82 -13.28 0.38
CA VAL A 205 -11.32 -14.62 0.04
C VAL A 205 -10.76 -15.12 -1.30
N THR A 206 -10.17 -14.24 -2.11
CA THR A 206 -9.73 -14.59 -3.47
C THR A 206 -8.26 -15.02 -3.45
N SER A 207 -7.98 -16.21 -4.00
CA SER A 207 -6.62 -16.72 -4.20
C SER A 207 -6.13 -16.49 -5.64
N TYR A 208 -4.85 -16.19 -5.77
CA TYR A 208 -4.14 -15.99 -7.02
C TYR A 208 -2.85 -16.83 -7.03
N GLN A 209 -2.50 -17.39 -8.17
CA GLN A 209 -1.19 -18.01 -8.40
C GLN A 209 -0.28 -16.98 -9.06
N LEU A 210 0.78 -16.57 -8.37
CA LEU A 210 1.73 -15.56 -8.81
C LEU A 210 3.11 -16.17 -8.98
N LYS A 211 3.84 -15.72 -9.99
CA LYS A 211 5.18 -16.19 -10.34
C LYS A 211 6.22 -15.10 -10.14
N SER A 212 7.48 -15.48 -10.30
CA SER A 212 8.60 -14.54 -10.29
C SER A 212 8.39 -13.43 -11.33
N GLY A 213 8.51 -12.17 -10.89
CA GLY A 213 8.21 -10.98 -11.68
C GLY A 213 6.84 -10.37 -11.41
N ASP A 214 5.90 -11.10 -10.79
CA ASP A 214 4.57 -10.57 -10.49
C ASP A 214 4.58 -9.66 -9.26
N SER A 215 3.62 -8.73 -9.22
CA SER A 215 3.44 -7.78 -8.13
C SER A 215 1.97 -7.71 -7.71
N PHE A 216 1.73 -7.51 -6.42
CA PHE A 216 0.39 -7.34 -5.88
C PHE A 216 0.40 -6.40 -4.66
N PHE A 217 -0.75 -5.83 -4.32
CA PHE A 217 -0.89 -5.04 -3.10
C PHE A 217 -2.13 -5.47 -2.31
N VAL A 218 -2.06 -5.27 -1.00
CA VAL A 218 -3.13 -5.54 -0.04
C VAL A 218 -3.57 -4.20 0.55
N PRO A 219 -4.80 -3.74 0.27
CA PRO A 219 -5.31 -2.49 0.80
C PRO A 219 -5.64 -2.57 2.31
N PRO A 220 -5.76 -1.42 3.00
CA PRO A 220 -6.24 -1.36 4.38
C PRO A 220 -7.57 -2.09 4.56
N GLY A 221 -7.80 -2.67 5.75
CA GLY A 221 -8.99 -3.43 6.11
C GLY A 221 -9.06 -4.85 5.56
N ASN A 222 -7.98 -5.39 4.99
CA ASN A 222 -8.00 -6.71 4.34
C ASN A 222 -7.07 -7.71 5.01
N LEU A 223 -7.50 -8.97 5.02
CA LEU A 223 -6.67 -10.12 5.36
C LEU A 223 -5.89 -10.57 4.12
N TYR A 224 -4.66 -11.02 4.31
CA TYR A 224 -3.92 -11.70 3.27
C TYR A 224 -3.10 -12.86 3.80
N ASN A 225 -2.77 -13.78 2.91
CA ASN A 225 -1.90 -14.92 3.18
C ASN A 225 -1.01 -15.18 1.95
N ILE A 226 0.18 -15.75 2.18
CA ILE A 226 1.14 -16.09 1.13
C ILE A 226 1.65 -17.49 1.42
N LYS A 227 1.48 -18.38 0.45
CA LYS A 227 1.92 -19.77 0.50
C LYS A 227 2.85 -20.05 -0.67
N ASN A 228 4.00 -20.63 -0.39
CA ASN A 228 4.91 -21.13 -1.40
C ASN A 228 4.41 -22.48 -1.92
N VAL A 229 4.28 -22.60 -3.25
CA VAL A 229 3.78 -23.83 -3.89
C VAL A 229 4.92 -24.71 -4.43
N LEU A 230 6.17 -24.24 -4.37
CA LEU A 230 7.35 -24.98 -4.83
C LEU A 230 8.10 -25.60 -3.66
N ASN A 231 8.85 -26.67 -3.96
CA ASN A 231 9.80 -27.30 -3.03
C ASN A 231 11.18 -26.61 -3.05
N GLU A 232 11.18 -25.28 -3.22
CA GLU A 232 12.34 -24.39 -3.17
C GLU A 232 11.94 -23.14 -2.38
N GLU A 233 12.90 -22.32 -1.94
CA GLU A 233 12.56 -21.05 -1.28
C GLU A 233 11.92 -20.05 -2.25
N ALA A 234 10.85 -19.39 -1.79
CA ALA A 234 10.27 -18.23 -2.45
C ALA A 234 10.74 -16.94 -1.76
N VAL A 235 11.13 -15.94 -2.56
CA VAL A 235 11.67 -14.66 -2.08
C VAL A 235 10.81 -13.53 -2.62
N LEU A 236 10.29 -12.69 -1.73
CA LEU A 236 9.50 -11.52 -2.06
C LEU A 236 10.13 -10.28 -1.45
N ILE A 237 10.06 -9.16 -2.16
CA ILE A 237 10.23 -7.84 -1.55
C ILE A 237 8.85 -7.37 -1.10
N PHE A 238 8.74 -6.84 0.11
CA PHE A 238 7.54 -6.18 0.57
C PHE A 238 7.81 -4.71 0.88
N THR A 239 6.80 -3.87 0.68
CA THR A 239 6.81 -2.48 1.11
C THR A 239 5.50 -2.20 1.85
N GLN A 240 5.59 -1.87 3.13
CA GLN A 240 4.49 -1.40 3.94
C GLN A 240 4.46 0.13 3.87
N ILE A 241 3.43 0.70 3.26
CA ILE A 241 3.13 2.14 3.31
C ILE A 241 2.30 2.40 4.56
N LYS A 242 2.75 3.32 5.41
CA LYS A 242 2.10 3.64 6.67
C LYS A 242 0.95 4.61 6.40
N GLY A 243 -0.28 4.18 6.72
CA GLY A 243 -1.43 5.07 6.79
C GLY A 243 -1.37 6.04 7.97
N PRO A 244 -2.35 6.96 8.07
CA PRO A 244 -2.35 8.02 9.07
C PRO A 244 -2.28 7.47 10.49
N SER A 245 -1.39 8.03 11.30
CA SER A 245 -1.36 7.82 12.75
C SER A 245 -2.57 8.52 13.36
N MET A 246 -3.36 7.79 14.14
CA MET A 246 -4.55 8.31 14.83
C MET A 246 -4.20 9.20 16.05
N LEU A 247 -3.05 9.88 16.06
CA LEU A 247 -2.48 10.52 17.26
C LEU A 247 -2.06 11.99 17.11
N GLU A 248 -2.66 12.74 16.18
CA GLU A 248 -2.47 14.20 16.13
C GLU A 248 -3.82 14.88 15.95
N ASP A 249 -4.65 14.90 17.01
CA ASP A 249 -5.85 15.74 17.13
C ASP A 249 -6.24 15.91 18.62
N SER A 250 -5.26 16.04 19.50
CA SER A 250 -5.48 16.38 20.91
C SER A 250 -4.26 17.13 21.41
N ASP A 251 -4.21 18.43 21.14
CA ASP A 251 -3.66 19.48 22.00
C ASP A 251 -3.69 20.81 21.23
N SER A 252 -4.88 21.43 21.21
CA SER A 252 -5.01 22.88 21.04
C SER A 252 -6.21 23.33 21.89
N GLU A 253 -5.94 23.48 23.19
CA GLU A 253 -6.64 24.44 24.07
C GLU A 253 -5.68 25.58 24.40
#